data_AF-A0A7S1S9P3-F1
#
_entry.id   AF-A0A7S1S9P3-F1
#
_cell.length_a   1.000
_cell.length_b   1.000
_cell.length_c   1.000
_cell.angle_alpha   90.00
_cell.angle_beta   90.00
_cell.angle_gamma   90.00
#
_symmetry.space_group_name_H-M   'P 1'
#
loop_
_entity.id
_entity.type
_entity.pdbx_description
1 polymer ?
#
loop_
_entity_poly.entity_id
_entity_poly.type
_entity_poly.pdbx_seq_one_letter_code
_entity_poly.pdbx_strand_id
1 'polypeptide(L)'
;AHPTHPPCSPLGPAGFAMKRLFGTAKAAPPAGPAPSLSDASQKMDGRVQDLDTKIARCDEDLRRYMAGGRGQQKALALQCLKRKKMYEQQRDQLIGTQFNVETLKFQQ
;
A
#
# COMPACT_ATOMS: atom_id res chain seq x y z
N ALA A 1 -15.44 -48.65 -43.50
CA ALA A 1 -15.01 -47.87 -42.33
C ALA A 1 -14.20 -46.68 -42.82
N HIS A 2 -14.77 -45.49 -42.67
CA HIS A 2 -14.20 -44.12 -42.77
C HIS A 2 -13.55 -43.64 -44.08
N PRO A 3 -14.18 -42.69 -44.80
CA PRO A 3 -13.52 -41.81 -45.76
C PRO A 3 -12.85 -40.61 -45.06
N THR A 4 -11.73 -40.18 -45.62
CA THR A 4 -10.91 -39.03 -45.21
C THR A 4 -11.47 -37.71 -45.72
N HIS A 5 -11.78 -36.77 -44.81
CA HIS A 5 -12.01 -35.35 -45.11
C HIS A 5 -11.40 -34.46 -44.00
N PRO A 6 -10.95 -33.22 -44.33
CA PRO A 6 -9.89 -32.47 -43.63
C PRO A 6 -10.38 -31.69 -42.38
N PRO A 7 -9.47 -31.28 -41.47
CA PRO A 7 -9.83 -30.38 -40.39
C PRO A 7 -10.08 -28.96 -40.92
N CYS A 8 -11.30 -28.49 -40.70
CA CYS A 8 -11.78 -27.14 -40.86
C CYS A 8 -10.94 -26.16 -40.03
N SER A 9 -10.29 -25.19 -40.68
CA SER A 9 -9.64 -24.05 -40.03
C SER A 9 -10.67 -23.03 -39.53
N PRO A 10 -10.64 -22.58 -38.27
CA PRO A 10 -11.35 -21.37 -37.88
C PRO A 10 -10.45 -20.13 -38.03
N LEU A 11 -10.90 -19.20 -38.87
CA LEU A 11 -10.43 -17.82 -38.97
C LEU A 11 -10.97 -16.97 -37.80
N GLY A 12 -10.06 -16.26 -37.10
CA GLY A 12 -10.32 -15.01 -36.36
C GLY A 12 -10.62 -15.12 -34.86
N PRO A 13 -10.40 -14.06 -34.05
CA PRO A 13 -10.25 -12.65 -34.46
C PRO A 13 -8.91 -11.99 -34.05
N ALA A 14 -8.55 -10.94 -34.81
CA ALA A 14 -7.50 -10.00 -34.45
C ALA A 14 -7.83 -9.33 -33.11
N GLY A 15 -7.13 -9.74 -32.06
CA GLY A 15 -7.21 -9.11 -30.74
C GLY A 15 -6.43 -7.80 -30.74
N PHE A 16 -7.15 -6.69 -30.58
CA PHE A 16 -6.60 -5.42 -30.10
C PHE A 16 -5.59 -5.69 -28.97
N ALA A 17 -4.35 -5.24 -29.14
CA ALA A 17 -3.28 -5.40 -28.17
C ALA A 17 -3.65 -4.70 -26.84
N MET A 18 -4.21 -5.46 -25.89
CA MET A 18 -4.31 -5.02 -24.50
C MET A 18 -2.89 -4.87 -23.94
N LYS A 19 -2.44 -3.63 -23.73
CA LYS A 19 -1.24 -3.36 -22.93
C LYS A 19 -1.51 -3.84 -21.51
N ARG A 20 -0.98 -5.02 -21.16
CA ARG A 20 -0.94 -5.52 -19.79
C ARG A 20 0.01 -4.61 -19.01
N LEU A 21 -0.54 -3.67 -18.23
CA LEU A 21 0.23 -2.82 -17.31
C LEU A 21 0.81 -3.59 -16.11
N PHE A 22 0.48 -4.88 -15.98
CA PHE A 22 1.00 -5.75 -14.93
C PHE A 22 1.65 -6.98 -15.58
N GLY A 23 2.94 -7.16 -15.30
CA GLY A 23 3.71 -8.33 -15.74
C GLY A 23 4.68 -8.12 -16.91
N THR A 24 4.86 -6.90 -17.44
CA THR A 24 6.06 -6.62 -18.23
C THR A 24 7.26 -6.65 -17.30
N ALA A 25 8.26 -7.49 -17.61
CA ALA A 25 9.50 -7.54 -16.87
C ALA A 25 10.04 -6.10 -16.74
N LYS A 26 10.20 -5.63 -15.51
CA LYS A 26 10.92 -4.40 -15.21
C LYS A 26 12.25 -4.53 -15.95
N ALA A 27 12.46 -3.70 -16.98
CA ALA A 27 13.77 -3.51 -17.57
C ALA A 27 14.75 -3.40 -16.41
N ALA A 28 15.72 -4.30 -16.36
CA ALA A 28 16.54 -4.57 -15.19
C ALA A 28 16.85 -3.23 -14.50
N PRO A 29 16.44 -3.03 -13.23
CA PRO A 29 16.87 -1.83 -12.53
C PRO A 29 18.39 -1.73 -12.72
N PRO A 30 18.95 -0.52 -12.95
CA PRO A 30 20.39 -0.37 -13.00
C PRO A 30 20.96 -1.14 -11.81
N ALA A 31 22.07 -1.85 -12.02
CA ALA A 31 22.78 -2.65 -11.02
C ALA A 31 23.33 -1.77 -9.89
N GLY A 32 22.45 -1.00 -9.26
CA GLY A 32 22.64 -0.41 -7.96
C GLY A 32 22.49 -1.52 -6.92
N PRO A 33 23.09 -1.34 -5.74
CA PRO A 33 23.05 -2.32 -4.68
C PRO A 33 21.61 -2.80 -4.48
N ALA A 34 21.43 -4.12 -4.26
CA ALA A 34 20.15 -4.67 -3.83
C ALA A 34 19.55 -3.74 -2.76
N PRO A 35 18.23 -3.43 -2.80
CA PRO A 35 17.62 -2.50 -1.85
C PRO A 35 18.05 -2.93 -0.45
N SER A 36 18.92 -2.12 0.14
CA SER A 36 19.62 -2.49 1.35
C SER A 36 18.63 -2.40 2.50
N LEU A 37 18.80 -3.24 3.53
CA LEU A 37 17.98 -3.18 4.74
C LEU A 37 17.94 -1.76 5.33
N SER A 38 18.98 -0.96 5.08
CA SER A 38 19.06 0.46 5.44
C SER A 38 18.08 1.37 4.65
N ASP A 39 17.94 1.20 3.33
CA ASP A 39 16.95 1.95 2.53
C ASP A 39 15.52 1.55 2.91
N ALA A 40 15.29 0.27 3.17
CA ALA A 40 14.01 -0.24 3.64
C ALA A 40 13.63 0.37 5.01
N SER A 41 14.58 0.42 5.96
CA SER A 41 14.41 1.08 7.25
C SER A 41 14.05 2.56 7.08
N GLN A 42 14.84 3.32 6.32
CA GLN A 42 14.58 4.75 6.10
C GLN A 42 13.19 5.03 5.51
N LYS A 43 12.71 4.18 4.60
CA LYS A 43 11.36 4.28 4.04
C LYS A 43 10.29 3.98 5.09
N MET A 44 10.51 3.01 5.97
CA MET A 44 9.60 2.73 7.07
C MET A 44 9.54 3.89 8.07
N ASP A 45 10.68 4.46 8.43
CA ASP A 45 10.77 5.65 9.29
C ASP A 45 9.98 6.83 8.70
N GLY A 46 10.16 7.14 7.42
CA GLY A 46 9.40 8.20 6.75
C GLY A 46 7.89 7.96 6.76
N ARG A 47 7.45 6.72 6.53
CA ARG A 47 6.02 6.36 6.59
C ARG A 47 5.45 6.45 8.01
N VAL A 48 6.23 6.10 9.03
CA VAL A 48 5.84 6.27 10.43
C VAL A 48 5.65 7.75 10.75
N GLN A 49 6.59 8.62 10.34
CA GLN A 49 6.48 10.08 10.51
C GLN A 49 5.25 10.67 9.81
N ASP A 50 4.95 10.22 8.59
CA ASP A 50 3.74 10.61 7.86
C ASP A 50 2.46 10.21 8.59
N LEU A 51 2.43 9.00 9.17
CA LEU A 51 1.29 8.51 9.95
C LEU A 51 1.14 9.28 11.25
N ASP A 52 2.22 9.55 11.98
CA ASP A 52 2.17 10.35 13.21
C ASP A 52 1.68 11.78 12.94
N THR A 53 2.08 12.38 11.82
CA THR A 53 1.56 13.69 11.39
C THR A 53 0.04 13.64 11.13
N LYS A 54 -0.46 12.57 10.49
CA LYS A 54 -1.90 12.38 10.25
C LYS A 54 -2.68 12.12 11.54
N ILE A 55 -2.11 11.37 12.47
CA ILE A 55 -2.68 11.12 13.80
C ILE A 55 -2.79 12.44 14.57
N ALA A 56 -1.72 13.25 14.59
CA ALA A 56 -1.71 14.55 15.26
C ALA A 56 -2.79 15.51 14.71
N ARG A 57 -2.95 15.57 13.38
CA ARG A 57 -4.04 16.33 12.73
C ARG A 57 -5.42 15.82 13.15
N CYS A 58 -5.62 14.51 13.15
CA CYS A 58 -6.88 13.93 13.60
C CYS A 58 -7.16 14.25 15.08
N ASP A 59 -6.14 14.27 15.94
CA ASP A 59 -6.26 14.64 17.35
C ASP A 59 -6.62 16.11 17.56
N GLU A 60 -6.04 17.01 16.76
CA GLU A 60 -6.41 18.43 16.78
C GLU A 60 -7.88 18.63 16.36
N ASP A 61 -8.29 18.02 15.25
CA ASP A 61 -9.67 18.08 14.77
C ASP A 61 -10.66 17.50 15.81
N LEU A 62 -10.29 16.39 16.44
CA LEU A 62 -11.10 15.73 17.45
C LEU A 62 -11.28 16.64 18.68
N ARG A 63 -10.22 17.30 19.16
CA ARG A 63 -10.32 18.30 20.24
C ARG A 63 -11.25 19.46 19.86
N ARG A 64 -11.15 19.98 18.64
CA ARG A 64 -12.01 21.06 18.13
C ARG A 64 -13.48 20.64 18.09
N TYR A 65 -13.78 19.43 17.60
CA TYR A 65 -15.15 18.95 17.47
C TYR A 65 -15.78 18.52 18.81
N MET A 66 -14.97 18.02 19.77
CA MET A 66 -15.46 17.70 21.12
C MET A 66 -15.87 18.96 21.89
N ALA A 67 -15.20 20.09 21.70
CA ALA A 67 -15.56 21.35 22.33
C ALA A 67 -16.88 21.95 21.80
N GLY A 68 -17.22 21.71 20.53
CA GLY A 68 -18.43 22.25 19.88
C GLY A 68 -19.73 21.48 20.18
N GLY A 69 -19.62 20.19 20.53
CA GLY A 69 -20.63 19.42 21.26
C GLY A 69 -21.98 19.11 20.58
N ARG A 70 -22.38 19.74 19.47
CA ARG A 70 -23.74 19.58 18.91
C ARG A 70 -23.78 19.31 17.40
N GLY A 71 -24.72 18.47 17.00
CA GLY A 71 -25.06 18.20 15.59
C GLY A 71 -23.90 17.63 14.77
N GLN A 72 -23.58 18.31 13.67
CA GLN A 72 -22.59 17.87 12.66
C GLN A 72 -21.19 17.63 13.25
N GLN A 73 -20.80 18.39 14.28
CA GLN A 73 -19.49 18.26 14.93
C GLN A 73 -19.33 16.89 15.61
N LYS A 74 -20.40 16.32 16.17
CA LYS A 74 -20.34 14.97 16.77
C LYS A 74 -20.09 13.89 15.71
N ALA A 75 -20.70 14.03 14.52
CA ALA A 75 -20.47 13.11 13.41
C ALA A 75 -19.04 13.21 12.88
N LEU A 76 -18.52 14.44 12.74
CA LEU A 76 -17.13 14.68 12.34
C LEU A 76 -16.13 14.15 13.37
N ALA A 77 -16.40 14.32 14.67
CA ALA A 77 -15.58 13.76 15.75
C ALA A 77 -15.49 12.23 15.66
N LEU A 78 -16.61 11.55 15.43
CA LEU A 78 -16.62 10.09 15.23
C LEU A 78 -15.82 9.66 14.00
N GLN A 79 -15.86 10.44 12.92
CA GLN A 79 -15.06 10.17 11.72
C GLN A 79 -13.56 10.39 11.98
N CYS A 80 -13.17 11.44 12.69
CA CYS A 80 -11.79 11.66 13.12
C CYS A 80 -11.30 10.51 14.00
N LEU A 81 -12.11 10.03 14.94
CA LEU A 81 -11.75 8.92 15.83
C LEU A 81 -11.51 7.62 15.05
N LYS A 82 -12.37 7.30 14.08
CA LYS A 82 -12.19 6.12 13.20
C LYS A 82 -10.90 6.23 12.37
N ARG A 83 -10.62 7.40 11.78
CA ARG A 83 -9.40 7.64 11.00
C ARG A 83 -8.15 7.54 11.86
N LYS A 84 -8.16 8.16 13.05
CA LYS A 84 -7.07 8.07 14.02
C LYS A 84 -6.74 6.61 14.35
N LYS A 85 -7.74 5.82 14.76
CA LYS A 85 -7.55 4.41 15.10
C LYS A 85 -6.96 3.60 13.94
N MET A 86 -7.38 3.88 12.70
CA MET A 86 -6.83 3.24 11.51
C MET A 86 -5.35 3.58 11.31
N TYR A 87 -4.97 4.84 11.45
CA TYR A 87 -3.57 5.26 11.31
C TYR A 87 -2.69 4.73 12.44
N GLU A 88 -3.18 4.69 13.68
CA GLU A 88 -2.49 4.07 14.81
C GLU A 88 -2.21 2.60 14.52
N GLN A 89 -3.22 1.84 14.06
CA GLN A 89 -3.04 0.45 13.68
C GLN A 89 -2.00 0.26 12.56
N GLN A 90 -2.02 1.11 11.53
CA GLN A 90 -1.02 1.06 10.46
C GLN A 90 0.39 1.37 10.96
N ARG A 91 0.52 2.33 11.86
CA ARG A 91 1.80 2.69 12.49
C ARG A 91 2.34 1.52 13.31
N ASP A 92 1.50 0.92 14.15
CA ASP A 92 1.92 -0.19 15.02
C ASP A 92 2.39 -1.41 14.20
N GLN A 93 1.73 -1.70 13.06
CA GLN A 93 2.19 -2.71 12.10
C GLN A 93 3.57 -2.38 11.49
N LEU A 94 3.80 -1.12 11.13
CA LEU A 94 5.10 -0.67 10.61
C LEU A 94 6.19 -0.76 11.67
N ILE A 95 5.91 -0.38 12.92
CA ILE A 95 6.87 -0.49 14.03
C ILE A 95 7.28 -1.96 14.23
N GLY A 96 6.33 -2.90 14.22
CA GLY A 96 6.66 -4.33 14.29
C GLY A 96 7.50 -4.81 13.11
N THR A 97 7.24 -4.29 11.91
CA THR A 97 8.03 -4.61 10.70
C THR A 97 9.44 -4.01 10.78
N GLN A 98 9.56 -2.77 11.26
CA GLN A 98 10.83 -2.08 11.49
C GLN A 98 11.72 -2.88 12.44
N PHE A 99 11.16 -3.37 13.56
CA PHE A 99 11.89 -4.22 14.50
C PHE A 99 12.42 -5.50 13.86
N ASN A 100 11.60 -6.17 13.03
CA ASN A 100 12.05 -7.36 12.29
C ASN A 100 13.20 -7.03 11.33
N VAL A 101 13.12 -5.89 10.62
CA VAL A 101 14.16 -5.45 9.67
C VAL A 101 15.45 -5.05 10.39
N GLU A 102 15.34 -4.36 11.52
CA GLU A 102 16.48 -3.98 12.35
C GLU A 102 17.15 -5.22 12.95
N THR A 103 16.36 -6.18 13.42
CA THR A 103 16.85 -7.48 13.91
C THR A 103 17.57 -8.28 12.82
N LEU A 104 17.07 -8.28 11.58
CA LEU A 104 17.77 -8.89 10.43
C LEU A 104 19.07 -8.16 10.08
N LYS A 105 19.10 -6.83 10.22
CA LYS A 105 20.31 -6.02 9.99
C LYS A 105 21.42 -6.34 11.00
N PHE A 106 21.07 -6.63 12.26
CA PHE A 106 22.04 -7.02 13.29
C PHE A 106 22.54 -8.47 13.16
N GLN A 107 21.80 -9.34 12.47
CA GLN A 107 22.16 -10.76 12.28
C GLN A 107 23.02 -11.02 11.04
N GLN A 108 23.21 -10.01 10.17
CA GLN A 108 24.06 -10.09 8.97
C GLN A 108 25.46 -9.55 9.28
#